data_AF-W5N1I2-F1
#
_entry.id   AF-W5N1I2-F1
#
_cell.length_a   1.000
_cell.length_b   1.000
_cell.length_c   1.000
_cell.angle_alpha   90.00
_cell.angle_beta   90.00
_cell.angle_gamma   90.00
#
_symmetry.space_group_name_H-M   'P 1'
#
loop_
_entity.id
_entity.type
_entity.pdbx_description
1 polymer ?
#
loop_
_entity_poly.entity_id
_entity_poly.type
_entity_poly.pdbx_seq_one_letter_code
_entity_poly.pdbx_strand_id
1 'polypeptide(L)'
;MLDMGFEPQIRKIVDQIRPDRQTLMWSATWPKEVRQLAEDFLRDYVQINVGALELSANHNILQIVDVCMESEKDNKLIQLMEEIMAEKENKTIIFVETKKRCDDLTRRMRRDGIPEWEGAHPDRD
;
A
#
# COMPACT_ATOMS: atom_id res chain seq x y z
N MET A 1 -0.51 -5.31 -8.28
CA MET A 1 -0.29 -5.78 -9.68
C MET A 1 -1.35 -6.73 -10.18
N LEU A 2 -2.10 -7.44 -9.32
CA LEU A 2 -2.98 -8.54 -9.73
C LEU A 2 -4.41 -8.38 -9.20
N ASP A 3 -4.73 -7.16 -8.75
CA ASP A 3 -6.11 -6.78 -8.50
C ASP A 3 -6.84 -6.70 -9.84
N MET A 4 -8.16 -6.83 -9.85
CA MET A 4 -9.03 -7.09 -11.02
C MET A 4 -8.76 -6.20 -12.26
N GLY A 5 -8.09 -5.06 -12.11
CA GLY A 5 -7.75 -4.14 -13.20
C GLY A 5 -6.47 -4.44 -14.02
N PHE A 6 -5.52 -5.23 -13.49
CA PHE A 6 -4.21 -5.40 -14.14
C PHE A 6 -4.00 -6.77 -14.80
N GLU A 7 -4.76 -7.80 -14.39
CA GLU A 7 -4.65 -9.14 -14.96
C GLU A 7 -4.74 -9.18 -16.50
N PRO A 8 -5.68 -8.48 -17.15
CA PRO A 8 -5.79 -8.52 -18.61
C PRO A 8 -4.56 -7.92 -19.31
N GLN A 9 -3.91 -6.95 -18.66
CA GLN A 9 -2.69 -6.32 -19.19
C GLN A 9 -1.49 -7.26 -19.03
N ILE A 10 -1.35 -7.90 -17.87
CA ILE A 10 -0.30 -8.90 -17.62
C ILE A 10 -0.43 -10.07 -18.60
N ARG A 11 -1.63 -10.61 -18.79
CA ARG A 11 -1.86 -11.71 -19.75
C ARG A 11 -1.43 -11.34 -21.16
N LYS A 12 -1.85 -10.16 -21.65
CA LYS A 12 -1.45 -9.66 -22.98
C LYS A 12 0.06 -9.56 -23.16
N ILE A 13 0.80 -9.17 -22.12
CA ILE A 13 2.26 -9.08 -22.16
C ILE A 13 2.87 -10.47 -22.14
N VAL A 14 2.43 -11.32 -21.21
CA VAL A 14 2.99 -12.66 -20.97
C VAL A 14 2.74 -13.60 -22.15
N ASP A 15 1.59 -13.49 -22.83
CA ASP A 15 1.25 -14.29 -24.03
C ASP A 15 2.18 -14.02 -25.22
N GLN A 16 2.87 -12.86 -25.23
CA GLN A 16 3.86 -12.52 -26.25
C GLN A 16 5.26 -13.02 -25.91
N ILE A 17 5.46 -13.63 -24.73
CA ILE A 17 6.75 -14.15 -24.29
C ILE A 17 6.79 -15.66 -24.52
N ARG A 18 7.94 -16.16 -25.00
CA ARG A 18 8.19 -17.59 -25.20
C ARG A 18 7.78 -18.43 -23.98
N PRO A 19 7.22 -19.63 -24.20
CA PRO A 19 6.66 -20.46 -23.13
C PRO A 19 7.70 -21.09 -22.19
N ASP A 20 8.96 -21.13 -22.60
CA ASP A 20 10.12 -21.67 -21.87
C ASP A 20 10.94 -20.57 -21.17
N ARG A 21 10.31 -19.42 -20.90
CA ARG A 21 10.85 -18.37 -20.05
C ARG A 21 10.93 -18.81 -18.59
N GLN A 22 11.84 -18.20 -17.83
CA GLN A 22 11.79 -18.21 -16.38
C GLN A 22 10.86 -17.08 -15.91
N THR A 23 9.84 -17.43 -15.11
CA THR A 23 8.97 -16.45 -14.47
C THR A 23 9.25 -16.48 -12.97
N LEU A 24 9.46 -15.31 -12.35
CA LEU A 24 9.62 -15.17 -10.90
C LEU A 24 8.57 -14.19 -10.39
N MET A 25 7.85 -14.57 -9.32
CA MET A 25 6.84 -13.74 -8.69
C MET A 25 7.23 -13.48 -7.23
N TRP A 26 6.98 -12.26 -6.78
CA TRP A 26 7.30 -11.81 -5.41
C TRP A 26 6.08 -11.09 -4.84
N SER A 27 5.68 -11.44 -3.62
CA SER A 27 4.62 -10.75 -2.91
C SER A 27 4.78 -10.93 -1.40
N ALA A 28 4.44 -9.89 -0.63
CA ALA A 28 4.34 -9.98 0.82
C ALA A 28 3.06 -10.73 1.28
N THR A 29 2.06 -10.82 0.40
CA THR A 29 0.78 -11.49 0.68
C THR A 29 0.46 -12.52 -0.40
N TRP A 30 -0.13 -13.66 -0.01
CA TRP A 30 -0.45 -14.76 -0.94
C TRP A 30 -1.91 -15.23 -0.86
N PRO A 31 -2.87 -14.32 -1.13
CA PRO A 31 -4.30 -14.65 -1.12
C PRO A 31 -4.68 -15.54 -2.33
N LYS A 32 -5.92 -16.04 -2.34
CA LYS A 32 -6.37 -17.04 -3.33
C LYS A 32 -6.28 -16.52 -4.77
N GLU A 33 -6.54 -15.24 -4.98
CA GLU A 33 -6.54 -14.57 -6.28
C GLU A 33 -5.12 -14.55 -6.89
N VAL A 34 -4.10 -14.31 -6.06
CA VAL A 34 -2.70 -14.33 -6.49
C VAL A 34 -2.24 -15.75 -6.81
N ARG A 35 -2.73 -16.75 -6.06
CA ARG A 35 -2.45 -18.17 -6.34
C ARG A 35 -2.96 -18.61 -7.71
N GLN A 36 -4.22 -18.26 -8.02
CA GLN A 36 -4.83 -18.56 -9.32
C GLN A 36 -3.97 -18.00 -10.46
N LEU A 37 -3.43 -16.80 -10.28
CA LEU A 37 -2.60 -16.16 -11.29
C LEU A 37 -1.20 -16.78 -11.41
N ALA A 38 -0.62 -17.17 -10.28
CA ALA A 38 0.63 -17.90 -10.26
C ALA A 38 0.52 -19.20 -11.07
N GLU A 39 -0.59 -19.93 -10.94
CA GLU A 39 -0.88 -21.14 -11.73
C GLU A 39 -1.00 -20.87 -13.24
N ASP A 40 -1.52 -19.71 -13.64
CA ASP A 40 -1.66 -19.35 -15.06
C ASP A 40 -0.33 -18.97 -15.72
N PHE A 41 0.62 -18.39 -14.98
CA PHE A 41 1.82 -17.78 -15.56
C PHE A 41 3.14 -18.48 -15.23
N LEU A 42 3.14 -19.38 -14.26
CA LEU A 42 4.29 -20.20 -13.86
C LEU A 42 4.15 -21.65 -14.35
N ARG A 43 5.28 -22.33 -14.53
CA ARG A 43 5.35 -23.76 -14.86
C ARG A 43 6.33 -24.43 -13.92
N ASP A 44 5.95 -25.58 -13.36
CA ASP A 44 6.78 -26.38 -12.44
C ASP A 44 7.49 -25.53 -11.37
N TYR A 45 6.76 -24.60 -10.76
CA TYR A 45 7.35 -23.59 -9.88
C TYR A 45 7.54 -24.09 -8.45
N VAL A 46 8.49 -23.47 -7.76
CA VAL A 46 8.72 -23.65 -6.33
C VAL A 46 8.24 -22.41 -5.60
N GLN A 47 7.40 -22.61 -4.58
CA GLN A 47 6.97 -21.55 -3.68
C GLN A 47 7.83 -21.56 -2.41
N ILE A 48 8.41 -20.41 -2.06
CA ILE A 48 9.18 -20.23 -0.84
C ILE A 48 8.49 -19.14 -0.01
N ASN A 49 8.16 -19.47 1.24
CA ASN A 49 7.56 -18.54 2.20
C ASN A 49 8.55 -18.28 3.34
N VAL A 50 8.65 -17.03 3.77
CA VAL A 50 9.44 -16.61 4.94
C VAL A 50 8.50 -15.95 5.94
N GLY A 51 8.49 -16.42 7.19
CA GLY A 51 7.56 -15.98 8.22
C GLY A 51 6.35 -16.92 8.39
N ALA A 52 5.24 -16.40 8.90
CA ALA A 52 4.03 -17.19 9.10
C ALA A 52 3.31 -17.46 7.75
N LEU A 53 2.61 -18.60 7.67
CA LEU A 53 1.77 -18.93 6.51
C LEU A 53 0.51 -18.08 6.42
N GLU A 54 0.06 -17.54 7.55
CA GLU A 54 -1.04 -16.59 7.64
C GLU A 54 -0.55 -15.15 7.46
N LEU A 55 -1.49 -14.26 7.11
CA LEU A 55 -1.22 -12.84 6.94
C LEU A 55 -0.59 -12.28 8.23
N SER A 56 0.70 -11.98 8.17
CA SER A 56 1.48 -11.49 9.30
C SER A 56 2.13 -10.16 8.93
N ALA A 57 1.86 -9.14 9.73
CA ALA A 57 2.58 -7.87 9.65
C ALA A 57 4.00 -8.05 10.23
N ASN A 58 4.93 -7.19 9.83
CA ASN A 58 6.28 -7.22 10.38
C ASN A 58 6.24 -6.97 11.90
N HIS A 59 6.83 -7.89 12.67
CA HIS A 59 6.84 -7.86 14.14
C HIS A 59 7.57 -6.64 14.74
N ASN A 60 8.41 -5.95 13.97
CA ASN A 60 9.11 -4.74 14.42
C ASN A 60 8.22 -3.48 14.38
N ILE A 61 6.99 -3.57 13.86
CA ILE A 61 6.06 -2.45 13.77
C ILE A 61 5.13 -2.48 14.98
N LEU A 62 5.18 -1.43 15.82
CA LEU A 62 4.18 -1.18 16.84
C LEU A 62 2.86 -0.80 16.16
N GLN A 63 1.82 -1.61 16.36
CA GLN A 63 0.50 -1.38 15.75
C GLN A 63 -0.47 -0.85 16.81
N ILE A 64 -1.01 0.34 16.57
CA ILE A 64 -1.97 1.01 17.44
C ILE A 64 -3.25 1.24 16.64
N VAL A 65 -4.40 0.90 17.22
CA VAL A 65 -5.72 1.10 16.60
C VAL A 65 -6.55 2.03 17.49
N ASP A 66 -6.96 3.17 16.92
CA ASP A 66 -7.85 4.13 17.57
C ASP A 66 -9.24 4.06 16.94
N VAL A 67 -10.22 3.59 17.72
CA VAL A 67 -11.61 3.45 17.27
C VAL A 67 -12.33 4.78 17.50
N CYS A 68 -12.70 5.46 16.43
CA CYS A 68 -13.34 6.77 16.47
C CYS A 68 -14.40 6.96 15.38
N MET A 69 -15.22 7.99 15.53
CA MET A 69 -16.15 8.44 14.50
C MET A 69 -15.41 9.20 13.39
N GLU A 70 -15.98 9.20 12.18
CA GLU A 70 -15.38 9.88 11.02
C GLU A 70 -15.11 11.37 11.29
N SER A 71 -16.02 12.05 12.00
CA SER A 71 -15.88 13.47 12.35
C SER A 71 -14.73 13.77 13.32
N GLU A 72 -14.21 12.76 14.03
CA GLU A 72 -13.15 12.94 15.02
C GLU A 72 -11.75 12.78 14.42
N LYS A 73 -11.65 12.14 13.24
CA LYS A 73 -10.37 11.78 12.61
C LYS A 73 -9.47 12.98 12.39
N ASP A 74 -10.03 14.10 11.96
CA ASP A 74 -9.24 15.30 11.67
C ASP A 74 -8.56 15.85 12.92
N ASN A 75 -9.29 15.96 14.03
CA ASN A 75 -8.76 16.48 15.28
C ASN A 75 -7.74 15.51 15.89
N LYS A 76 -8.04 14.22 15.87
CA LYS A 76 -7.12 13.16 16.33
C LYS A 76 -5.84 13.14 15.52
N LEU A 77 -5.93 13.34 14.20
CA LEU A 77 -4.76 13.38 13.34
C LEU A 77 -3.87 14.58 13.67
N ILE A 78 -4.44 15.76 13.90
CA ILE A 78 -3.66 16.95 14.27
C ILE A 78 -2.90 16.70 15.58
N GLN A 79 -3.58 16.17 16.61
CA GLN A 79 -2.94 15.84 17.88
C GLN A 79 -1.79 14.84 17.71
N LEU A 80 -2.02 13.77 16.94
CA LEU A 80 -0.98 12.78 16.66
C LEU A 80 0.20 13.40 15.90
N MET A 81 -0.07 14.33 14.98
CA MET A 81 0.99 15.00 14.24
C MET A 81 1.79 15.98 15.11
N GLU A 82 1.16 16.68 16.06
CA GLU A 82 1.87 17.54 17.02
C GLU A 82 2.88 16.74 17.85
N GLU A 83 2.50 15.54 18.30
CA GLU A 83 3.37 14.62 19.03
C GLU A 83 4.53 14.12 18.15
N ILE A 84 4.24 13.65 16.93
CA ILE A 84 5.26 13.11 16.02
C ILE A 84 6.25 14.20 15.58
N MET A 85 5.76 15.41 15.26
CA MET A 85 6.61 16.50 14.77
C MET A 85 7.57 17.05 15.84
N ALA A 86 7.27 16.83 17.13
CA ALA A 86 8.17 17.17 18.23
C ALA A 86 9.42 16.26 18.30
N GLU A 87 9.37 15.08 17.68
CA GLU A 87 10.48 14.14 17.64
C GLU A 87 11.49 14.48 16.54
N LYS A 88 12.76 14.11 16.75
CA LYS A 88 13.84 14.31 15.76
C LYS A 88 13.63 13.46 14.51
N GLU A 89 13.11 12.25 14.67
CA GLU A 89 12.81 11.31 13.58
C GLU A 89 11.29 11.26 13.37
N ASN A 90 10.79 12.11 12.48
CA ASN A 90 9.36 12.38 12.34
C ASN A 90 8.83 12.17 10.91
N LYS A 91 9.54 11.35 10.10
CA LYS A 91 9.04 11.00 8.76
C LYS A 91 7.76 10.18 8.86
N THR A 92 6.68 10.67 8.27
CA THR A 92 5.36 10.06 8.37
C THR A 92 4.74 9.87 6.99
N ILE A 93 4.04 8.75 6.80
CA ILE A 93 3.18 8.51 5.64
C ILE A 93 1.75 8.37 6.15
N ILE A 94 0.83 9.17 5.62
CA ILE A 94 -0.60 9.05 5.89
C ILE A 94 -1.29 8.49 4.66
N PHE A 95 -1.97 7.35 4.84
CA PHE A 95 -2.82 6.79 3.80
C PHE A 95 -4.27 7.28 3.98
N VAL A 96 -4.88 7.67 2.87
CA VAL A 96 -6.29 8.05 2.78
C VAL A 96 -6.94 7.31 1.61
N GLU A 97 -8.26 7.11 1.70
CA GLU A 97 -8.98 6.25 0.76
C GLU A 97 -9.10 6.82 -0.66
N THR A 98 -9.28 8.13 -0.80
CA THR A 98 -9.55 8.75 -2.11
C THR A 98 -8.56 9.86 -2.44
N LYS A 99 -8.32 10.04 -3.74
CA LYS A 99 -7.46 11.11 -4.28
C LYS A 99 -7.94 12.49 -3.83
N LYS A 100 -9.25 12.73 -3.88
CA LYS A 100 -9.88 13.96 -3.38
C LYS A 100 -9.54 14.21 -1.91
N ARG A 101 -9.65 13.18 -1.05
CA ARG A 101 -9.28 13.32 0.36
C ARG A 101 -7.79 13.57 0.55
N CYS A 102 -6.92 13.02 -0.29
CA CYS A 102 -5.49 13.30 -0.27
C CYS A 102 -5.22 14.79 -0.53
N ASP A 103 -5.85 15.35 -1.56
CA ASP A 103 -5.75 16.78 -1.86
C ASP A 103 -6.33 17.66 -0.75
N ASP A 104 -7.54 17.35 -0.28
CA ASP A 104 -8.23 18.13 0.75
C ASP A 104 -7.41 18.14 2.07
N LEU A 105 -6.89 16.98 2.47
CA LEU A 105 -6.04 16.83 3.66
C LEU A 105 -4.71 17.59 3.49
N THR A 106 -4.04 17.43 2.34
CA THR A 106 -2.77 18.12 2.06
C THR A 106 -2.94 19.64 2.11
N ARG A 107 -4.01 20.16 1.50
CA ARG A 107 -4.32 21.61 1.51
C ARG A 107 -4.56 22.11 2.93
N ARG A 108 -5.29 21.34 3.74
CA ARG A 108 -5.56 21.68 5.14
C ARG A 108 -4.28 21.72 5.96
N MET A 109 -3.45 20.67 5.89
CA MET A 109 -2.18 20.62 6.64
C MET A 109 -1.22 21.76 6.27
N ARG A 110 -1.15 22.12 4.99
CA ARG A 110 -0.35 23.27 4.53
C ARG A 110 -0.88 24.60 5.07
N ARG A 111 -2.21 24.77 5.10
CA ARG A 111 -2.84 25.98 5.65
C ARG A 111 -2.60 26.10 7.16
N ASP A 112 -2.63 24.98 7.86
CA ASP A 112 -2.49 24.92 9.31
C ASP A 112 -0.99 24.98 9.74
N GLY A 113 -0.09 25.27 8.80
CA GLY A 113 1.29 25.70 9.10
C GLY A 113 2.37 24.63 8.92
N ILE A 114 2.06 23.49 8.29
CA ILE A 114 3.06 22.45 8.01
C ILE A 114 3.37 22.40 6.51
N PRO A 115 4.32 23.24 6.02
CA PRO A 115 4.53 23.46 4.59
C PRO A 115 5.16 22.27 3.85
N GLU A 116 5.85 21.38 4.56
CA GLU A 116 6.62 20.26 4.01
C GLU A 116 5.75 19.06 3.59
N TRP A 117 4.43 19.14 3.79
CA TRP A 117 3.50 18.07 3.40
C TRP A 117 3.29 18.02 1.89
N GLU A 118 3.46 16.83 1.33
CA GLU A 118 3.17 16.54 -0.07
C GLU A 118 2.21 15.36 -0.19
N GLY A 119 1.05 15.59 -0.80
CA GLY A 119 0.14 14.54 -1.22
C GLY A 119 0.64 13.84 -2.47
N ALA A 120 0.54 12.52 -2.53
CA ALA A 120 0.82 11.76 -3.75
C ALA A 120 -0.39 10.93 -4.12
N HIS A 121 -0.84 11.03 -5.37
CA HIS A 121 -1.87 10.16 -5.94
C HIS A 121 -1.74 10.10 -7.47
N PRO A 122 -2.33 9.10 -8.15
CA PRO A 122 -2.11 8.88 -9.59
C PRO A 122 -2.56 9.99 -10.55
N ASP A 123 -3.28 11.02 -10.07
CA ASP A 123 -3.79 12.13 -10.91
C ASP A 123 -3.01 13.43 -10.64
N ARG A 124 -1.91 13.34 -9.88
CA ARG A 124 -1.00 14.46 -9.60
C ARG A 124 0.16 14.34 -10.58
N ASP A 125 0.41 15.40 -11.34
CA ASP A 125 1.55 15.52 -12.27
C ASP A 125 2.90 15.51 -11.55
#